data_AF-A0A8D2DKP6-F1
#
_entry.id   AF-A0A8D2DKP6-F1
#
_cell.length_a   1.000
_cell.length_b   1.000
_cell.length_c   1.000
_cell.angle_alpha   90.00
_cell.angle_beta   90.00
_cell.angle_gamma   90.00
#
_symmetry.space_group_name_H-M   'P 1'
#
loop_
_entity.id
_entity.type
_entity.pdbx_description
1 polymer ?
#
loop_
_entity_poly.entity_id
_entity_poly.type
_entity_poly.pdbx_seq_one_letter_code
_entity_poly.pdbx_strand_id
1 'polypeptide(L)' 'LAPIPTAAGGGNDTQWCFSQVKGVDDDVAEVDIISTVGFTHSGKLLATGGKGGTVDILQQKQEDL' A
#
# COMPACT_ATOMS: atom_id res chain seq x y z
N LEU A 1 15.35 -1.07 13.76
CA LEU A 1 14.81 -1.73 12.55
C LEU A 1 15.96 -1.85 11.56
N ALA A 2 16.32 -3.06 11.14
CA ALA A 2 17.39 -3.23 10.14
C ALA A 2 16.93 -2.66 8.79
N PRO A 3 17.81 -2.01 8.00
CA PRO A 3 17.46 -1.61 6.64
C PRO A 3 17.07 -2.86 5.84
N ILE A 4 16.01 -2.74 5.03
CA ILE A 4 15.61 -3.76 4.06
C ILE A 4 16.86 -4.06 3.23
N PRO A 5 17.30 -5.32 3.07
CA PRO A 5 18.50 -5.61 2.29
C PRO A 5 18.28 -5.10 0.88
N THR A 6 18.89 -3.95 0.57
CA THR A 6 19.02 -3.51 -0.81
C THR A 6 19.84 -4.58 -1.49
N ALA A 7 19.23 -5.30 -2.43
CA ALA A 7 20.01 -6.14 -3.31
C ALA A 7 21.09 -5.22 -3.90
N ALA A 8 22.35 -5.55 -3.63
CA ALA A 8 23.48 -4.91 -4.26
C ALA A 8 23.50 -5.35 -5.73
N GLY A 9 22.71 -4.68 -6.57
CA GLY A 9 22.73 -4.82 -8.01
C GLY A 9 23.21 -3.51 -8.63
N GLY A 10 24.31 -3.58 -9.37
CA GLY A 10 24.85 -2.43 -10.08
C GLY A 10 23.92 -1.99 -11.21
N GLY A 11 23.70 -0.67 -11.30
CA GLY A 11 22.99 -0.02 -12.40
C GLY A 11 21.48 0.09 -12.18
N ASN A 12 20.99 1.30 -11.91
CA ASN A 12 19.57 1.69 -12.06
C ASN A 12 18.51 0.78 -11.39
N ASP A 13 18.87 0.09 -10.31
CA ASP A 13 17.91 -0.66 -9.50
C ASP A 13 17.06 0.28 -8.65
N THR A 14 15.74 0.11 -8.71
CA THR A 14 14.80 0.93 -7.93
C THR A 14 14.93 0.60 -6.45
N GLN A 15 15.32 1.60 -5.65
CA GLN A 15 15.36 1.47 -4.20
C GLN A 15 13.95 1.58 -3.62
N TRP A 16 13.47 0.49 -3.04
CA TRP A 16 12.19 0.45 -2.34
C TRP A 16 12.35 0.82 -0.86
N CYS A 17 11.55 1.75 -0.39
CA CYS A 17 11.47 2.14 1.02
C CYS A 17 10.05 1.88 1.54
N PHE A 18 9.94 1.47 2.80
CA PHE A 18 8.63 1.36 3.45
C PHE A 18 8.02 2.76 3.63
N SER A 19 6.82 2.97 3.08
CA SER A 19 6.15 4.28 3.13
C SER A 19 5.01 4.33 4.14
N GLN A 20 4.08 3.38 4.11
CA GLN A 20 2.89 3.42 4.95
C GLN A 20 2.32 2.01 5.19
N VAL A 21 1.69 1.83 6.36
CA VAL A 21 0.80 0.72 6.68
C VAL A 21 -0.51 1.27 7.22
N LYS A 22 -1.63 0.58 6.93
CA LYS A 22 -2.95 0.89 7.47
C LYS A 22 -3.56 -0.40 8.00
N GLY A 23 -4.16 -0.35 9.20
CA GLY A 23 -4.67 -1.52 9.93
C GLY A 23 -3.54 -2.24 10.67
N VAL A 24 -3.14 -1.71 11.83
CA VAL A 24 -2.19 -2.36 12.74
C VAL A 24 -3.00 -2.89 13.91
N ASP A 25 -3.64 -4.03 13.72
CA ASP A 25 -4.41 -4.72 14.76
C ASP A 25 -4.04 -6.21 14.71
N ASP A 26 -3.87 -6.82 15.89
CA ASP A 26 -3.56 -8.24 16.03
C ASP A 26 -4.81 -9.11 15.78
N ASP A 27 -6.01 -8.56 15.98
CA ASP A 27 -7.30 -9.22 15.74
C ASP A 27 -7.94 -8.72 14.44
N VAL A 28 -7.65 -9.41 13.34
CA VAL A 28 -8.20 -9.08 12.01
C VAL A 28 -9.56 -9.74 11.83
N ALA A 29 -10.63 -8.92 11.73
CA ALA A 29 -11.94 -9.45 11.39
C ALA A 29 -11.98 -9.92 9.93
N GLU A 30 -12.74 -10.98 9.63
CA GLU A 30 -12.86 -11.50 8.26
C GLU A 30 -13.28 -10.44 7.24
N VAL A 31 -14.10 -9.48 7.68
CA VAL A 31 -14.61 -8.39 6.84
C VAL A 31 -13.53 -7.39 6.44
N ASP A 32 -12.45 -7.28 7.23
CA ASP A 32 -11.35 -6.34 7.04
C ASP A 32 -10.23 -6.91 6.15
N ILE A 33 -10.31 -8.19 5.79
CA ILE A 33 -9.36 -8.81 4.88
C ILE A 33 -9.55 -8.24 3.47
N ILE A 34 -8.54 -7.53 2.99
CA ILE A 34 -8.47 -7.00 1.63
C ILE A 34 -8.23 -8.17 0.66
N SER A 35 -9.11 -8.32 -0.33
CA SER A 35 -9.03 -9.37 -1.35
C SER A 35 -8.60 -8.84 -2.72
N THR A 36 -8.82 -7.56 -2.99
CA THR A 36 -8.49 -6.93 -4.29
C THR A 36 -7.98 -5.51 -4.09
N VAL A 37 -7.01 -5.11 -4.90
CA VAL A 37 -6.52 -3.73 -5.00
C VAL A 37 -6.52 -3.26 -6.45
N GLY A 38 -6.77 -1.98 -6.68
CA GLY A 38 -6.77 -1.41 -8.02
C GLY A 38 -6.39 0.06 -8.03
N PHE A 39 -5.43 0.43 -8.86
CA PHE A 39 -5.13 1.83 -9.13
C PHE A 39 -5.98 2.34 -10.28
N THR A 40 -6.35 3.60 -10.21
CA THR A 40 -6.83 4.32 -11.40
C THR A 40 -5.69 4.51 -12.39
N HIS A 41 -6.01 4.69 -13.68
CA HIS A 41 -4.99 4.85 -14.73
C HIS A 41 -4.01 6.00 -14.47
N SER A 42 -4.45 7.06 -13.78
CA SER A 42 -3.61 8.21 -13.41
C SER A 42 -2.70 7.95 -12.21
N GLY A 43 -2.89 6.86 -11.47
CA GLY A 43 -2.17 6.54 -10.23
C GLY A 43 -2.57 7.38 -9.01
N LYS A 44 -3.50 8.34 -9.13
CA LYS A 44 -3.86 9.26 -8.04
C LYS A 44 -4.76 8.64 -6.97
N LEU A 45 -5.50 7.59 -7.34
CA LEU A 45 -6.42 6.87 -6.47
C LEU A 45 -6.07 5.38 -6.44
N LEU A 46 -6.18 4.80 -5.24
CA LEU A 46 -6.07 3.38 -4.94
C LEU A 46 -7.40 2.92 -4.34
N ALA A 47 -8.04 1.95 -4.97
CA ALA A 47 -9.20 1.25 -4.44
C ALA A 47 -8.78 -0.07 -3.79
N THR A 48 -9.31 -0.36 -2.61
CA THR A 48 -9.17 -1.68 -1.97
C THR A 48 -10.54 -2.25 -1.68
N GLY A 49 -10.77 -3.51 -2.05
CA GLY A 49 -12.01 -4.24 -1.77
C GLY A 49 -11.71 -5.46 -0.91
N GLY A 50 -12.59 -5.74 0.06
CA GLY A 50 -12.44 -6.84 1.00
C GLY A 50 -13.62 -7.80 1.02
N LYS A 51 -13.52 -8.83 1.87
CA LYS A 51 -14.58 -9.85 2.06
C LYS A 51 -15.88 -9.26 2.64
N GLY A 52 -15.81 -8.12 3.33
CA GLY A 52 -16.97 -7.40 3.83
C GLY A 52 -17.87 -6.76 2.76
N GLY A 53 -17.46 -6.78 1.48
CA GLY A 53 -18.21 -6.17 0.37
C GLY A 53 -18.08 -4.65 0.29
N THR A 54 -17.27 -4.05 1.16
CA THR A 54 -16.94 -2.62 1.16
C THR A 54 -15.75 -2.34 0.24
N VAL A 55 -15.77 -1.17 -0.39
CA VAL A 55 -14.66 -0.63 -1.18
C VAL A 55 -14.18 0.67 -0.54
N ASP A 56 -12.91 0.69 -0.17
CA ASP A 56 -12.21 1.88 0.32
C ASP A 56 -11.46 2.56 -0.83
N ILE A 57 -11.56 3.89 -0.92
CA ILE A 57 -10.85 4.71 -1.90
C ILE A 57 -9.83 5.60 -1.17
N LEU A 58 -8.56 5.40 -1.47
CA LEU A 58 -7.44 6.17 -0.95
C LEU A 58 -6.94 7.13 -2.03
N GLN A 59 -6.80 8.41 -1.67
CA GLN A 59 -6.23 9.42 -2.53
C GLN A 59 -4.78 9.69 -2.15
N GLN A 60 -3.90 9.79 -3.16
CA GLN A 60 -2.51 10.20 -2.94
C GLN A 60 -2.51 11.57 -2.26
N LYS A 61 -1.86 11.67 -1.09
CA LYS A 61 -1.65 12.97 -0.44
C LYS A 61 -0.77 13.83 -1.33
N GLN A 62 -1.21 15.06 -1.56
CA GLN A 62 -0.37 16.09 -2.15
C GLN A 62 0.50 16.64 -1.02
N GLU A 63 1.82 16.57 -1.16
CA GLU A 63 2.72 17.21 -0.21
C GLU A 63 2.66 18.72 -0.47
N ASP A 64 2.13 19.49 0.49
CA ASP A 64 2.23 20.95 0.46
C ASP A 64 3.71 21.34 0.64
N LEU A 65 4.26 22.01 -0.37
CA LEU A 65 5.66 22.48 -0.42
C LEU A 65 5.90 23.67 0.50
#